data_AF-A0A528B4Y2-F1
#
_entry.id   AF-A0A528B4Y2-F1
#
_cell.length_a   1.000
_cell.length_b   1.000
_cell.length_c   1.000
_cell.angle_alpha   90.00
_cell.angle_beta   90.00
_cell.angle_gamma   90.00
#
_symmetry.space_group_name_H-M   'P 1'
#
loop_
_entity.id
_entity.type
_entity.pdbx_description
1 polymer ?
#
loop_
_entity_poly.entity_id
_entity_poly.type
_entity_poly.pdbx_seq_one_letter_code
_entity_poly.pdbx_strand_id
1 'polypeptide(L)'
;AVAPVIARHVQQRLEATGVRILTGTMIARLEGENGYVSAAITTSGERLPAQMVIVGIGVVPNVELAQAAGITIANGISVDQQMRTSVPEILAIGDAASYRHWLTGGDVRLESVQNATDQARLAARTIVGHADAFAAVPWFWSDIGDMKLQMVGLISGSDS
;
A
#
# COMPACT_ATOMS: atom_id res chain seq x y z
N ALA A 1 -0.63 -10.56 -8.32
CA ALA A 1 -1.49 -11.01 -7.20
C ALA A 1 -0.78 -11.98 -6.23
N VAL A 2 -1.29 -12.12 -4.98
CA VAL A 2 -0.94 -13.20 -4.03
C VAL A 2 -1.49 -14.52 -4.57
N ALA A 3 -0.77 -15.64 -4.40
CA ALA A 3 -1.20 -16.94 -4.92
C ALA A 3 -2.60 -17.34 -4.39
N PRO A 4 -3.53 -17.85 -5.23
CA PRO A 4 -4.90 -18.20 -4.82
C PRO A 4 -4.98 -19.16 -3.62
N VAL A 5 -3.99 -20.02 -3.44
CA VAL A 5 -3.89 -20.94 -2.30
C VAL A 5 -3.74 -20.21 -0.96
N ILE A 6 -2.99 -19.12 -0.92
CA ILE A 6 -2.79 -18.31 0.28
C ILE A 6 -4.07 -17.55 0.61
N ALA A 7 -4.70 -16.92 -0.39
CA ALA A 7 -5.96 -16.21 -0.22
C ALA A 7 -7.06 -17.14 0.34
N ARG A 8 -7.18 -18.35 -0.21
CA ARG A 8 -8.13 -19.37 0.26
C ARG A 8 -7.85 -19.80 1.70
N HIS A 9 -6.59 -19.99 2.07
CA HIS A 9 -6.22 -20.36 3.43
C HIS A 9 -6.62 -19.28 4.44
N VAL A 10 -6.30 -18.01 4.14
CA VAL A 10 -6.66 -16.88 5.00
C VAL A 10 -8.18 -16.75 5.14
N GLN A 11 -8.91 -16.86 4.02
CA GLN A 11 -10.38 -16.81 4.02
C GLN A 11 -10.97 -17.89 4.93
N GLN A 12 -10.57 -19.16 4.74
CA GLN A 12 -11.08 -20.28 5.54
C GLN A 12 -10.79 -20.12 7.04
N ARG A 13 -9.61 -19.59 7.39
CA ARG A 13 -9.23 -19.36 8.79
C ARG A 13 -10.07 -18.27 9.45
N LEU A 14 -10.35 -17.17 8.74
CA LEU A 14 -11.23 -16.10 9.23
C LEU A 14 -12.71 -16.53 9.29
N GLU A 15 -13.18 -17.28 8.31
CA GLU A 15 -14.55 -17.82 8.33
C GLU A 15 -14.75 -18.79 9.51
N ALA A 16 -13.73 -19.58 9.85
CA ALA A 16 -13.74 -20.45 11.03
C ALA A 16 -13.81 -19.69 12.37
N THR A 17 -13.47 -18.40 12.40
CA THR A 17 -13.65 -17.53 13.58
C THR A 17 -14.99 -16.76 13.57
N GLY A 18 -15.85 -17.01 12.57
CA GLY A 18 -17.17 -16.39 12.44
C GLY A 18 -17.19 -15.13 11.57
N VAL A 19 -16.08 -14.76 10.94
CA VAL A 19 -16.04 -13.62 10.01
C VAL A 19 -16.74 -14.01 8.70
N ARG A 20 -17.77 -13.26 8.31
CA ARG A 20 -18.42 -13.39 7.00
C ARG A 20 -17.64 -12.58 5.96
N ILE A 21 -16.99 -13.25 5.02
CA ILE A 21 -16.24 -12.61 3.92
C ILE A 21 -17.09 -12.60 2.65
N LEU A 22 -17.26 -11.42 2.05
CA LEU A 22 -18.01 -11.23 0.80
C LEU A 22 -17.08 -10.67 -0.28
N THR A 23 -16.52 -11.55 -1.11
CA THR A 23 -15.73 -11.15 -2.28
C THR A 23 -16.66 -10.80 -3.45
N GLY A 24 -16.14 -10.09 -4.46
CA GLY A 24 -16.94 -9.66 -5.62
C GLY A 24 -18.13 -8.76 -5.27
N THR A 25 -18.15 -8.20 -4.05
CA THR A 25 -19.24 -7.39 -3.52
C THR A 25 -18.77 -5.95 -3.40
N MET A 26 -19.54 -5.02 -3.97
CA MET A 26 -19.27 -3.58 -3.86
C MET A 26 -20.34 -2.91 -3.01
N ILE A 27 -19.94 -1.92 -2.20
CA ILE A 27 -20.85 -1.09 -1.43
C ILE A 27 -21.25 0.12 -2.27
N ALA A 28 -22.55 0.32 -2.46
CA ALA A 28 -23.12 1.46 -3.18
C ALA A 28 -23.29 2.68 -2.28
N ARG A 29 -23.76 2.48 -1.04
CA ARG A 29 -23.95 3.55 -0.05
C ARG A 29 -24.00 3.01 1.38
N LEU A 30 -23.83 3.91 2.35
CA LEU A 30 -24.13 3.65 3.76
C LEU A 30 -25.46 4.30 4.12
N GLU A 31 -26.28 3.59 4.89
CA GLU A 31 -27.50 4.12 5.49
C GLU A 31 -27.21 4.50 6.94
N GLY A 32 -27.77 5.62 7.38
CA GLY A 32 -27.64 6.07 8.76
C GLY A 32 -28.94 6.61 9.34
N GLU A 33 -29.06 6.52 10.66
CA GLU A 33 -30.18 7.00 11.45
C GLU A 33 -29.63 7.77 12.66
N ASN A 34 -30.18 8.97 12.93
CA ASN A 34 -29.75 9.83 14.04
C ASN A 34 -28.23 10.13 14.06
N GLY A 35 -27.58 10.20 12.89
CA GLY A 35 -26.15 10.44 12.77
C GLY A 35 -25.25 9.20 12.91
N TYR A 36 -25.83 8.01 13.10
CA TYR A 36 -25.10 6.75 13.23
C TYR A 36 -25.35 5.85 12.02
N VAL A 37 -24.34 5.08 11.61
CA VAL A 37 -24.52 4.06 10.56
C VAL A 37 -25.47 2.96 11.06
N SER A 38 -26.35 2.51 10.17
CA SER A 38 -27.32 1.45 10.43
C SER A 38 -27.17 0.26 9.48
N ALA A 39 -26.66 0.51 8.26
CA ALA A 39 -26.37 -0.53 7.28
C ALA A 39 -25.42 -0.07 6.17
N ALA A 40 -24.82 -1.03 5.49
CA ALA A 40 -24.21 -0.85 4.17
C ALA A 40 -25.09 -1.49 3.10
N ILE A 41 -25.31 -0.79 1.98
CA ILE A 41 -26.10 -1.28 0.86
C ILE A 41 -25.16 -1.66 -0.27
N THR A 42 -25.25 -2.90 -0.74
CA THR A 42 -24.44 -3.38 -1.85
C THR A 42 -24.98 -2.84 -3.19
N THR A 43 -24.15 -2.90 -4.23
CA THR A 43 -24.58 -2.58 -5.61
C THR A 43 -25.64 -3.55 -6.15
N SER A 44 -25.76 -4.75 -5.58
CA SER A 44 -26.84 -5.70 -5.87
C SER A 44 -28.13 -5.41 -5.10
N GLY A 45 -28.14 -4.42 -4.20
CA GLY A 45 -29.29 -4.05 -3.38
C GLY A 45 -29.43 -4.82 -2.06
N GLU A 46 -28.49 -5.69 -1.71
CA GLU A 46 -28.46 -6.34 -0.39
C GLU A 46 -28.21 -5.31 0.71
N ARG A 47 -28.97 -5.42 1.80
CA ARG A 47 -28.79 -4.59 3.00
C ARG A 47 -28.03 -5.38 4.06
N LEU A 48 -26.85 -4.89 4.42
CA LEU A 48 -25.97 -5.45 5.46
C LEU A 48 -26.08 -4.59 6.72
N PRO A 49 -26.81 -5.01 7.78
CA PRO A 49 -26.90 -4.26 9.02
C PRO A 49 -25.54 -4.09 9.68
N ALA A 50 -25.19 -2.87 10.06
CA ALA A 50 -23.91 -2.55 10.69
C ALA A 50 -24.05 -1.31 11.58
N GLN A 51 -23.51 -1.39 12.79
CA GLN A 51 -23.44 -0.27 13.75
C GLN A 51 -22.09 0.46 13.69
N MET A 52 -21.12 -0.11 12.98
CA MET A 52 -19.79 0.44 12.76
C MET A 52 -19.32 0.04 11.36
N VAL A 53 -18.63 0.93 10.67
CA VAL A 53 -18.00 0.67 9.38
C VAL A 53 -16.55 1.14 9.44
N ILE A 54 -15.63 0.26 9.07
CA ILE A 54 -14.21 0.57 8.88
C ILE A 54 -13.94 0.49 7.38
N VAL A 55 -13.44 1.59 6.80
CA VAL A 55 -13.19 1.69 5.35
C VAL A 55 -11.69 1.62 5.08
N GLY A 56 -11.28 0.62 4.31
CA GLY A 56 -9.91 0.47 3.80
C GLY A 56 -9.95 0.07 2.33
N ILE A 57 -9.81 1.05 1.42
CA ILE A 57 -9.95 0.87 -0.04
C ILE A 57 -8.69 1.34 -0.80
N GLY A 58 -7.54 1.28 -0.14
CA GLY A 58 -6.29 1.84 -0.62
C GLY A 58 -6.03 3.25 -0.10
N VAL A 59 -4.91 3.82 -0.53
CA VAL A 59 -4.44 5.14 -0.11
C VAL A 59 -4.02 5.96 -1.32
N VAL A 60 -3.96 7.28 -1.14
CA VAL A 60 -3.41 8.22 -2.12
C VAL A 60 -2.15 8.84 -1.49
N PRO A 61 -0.99 8.82 -2.18
CA PRO A 61 0.21 9.43 -1.63
C PRO A 61 0.05 10.95 -1.53
N ASN A 62 0.45 11.53 -0.40
CA ASN A 62 0.44 12.99 -0.21
C ASN A 62 1.59 13.60 -1.01
N VAL A 63 1.27 14.22 -2.14
CA VAL A 63 2.24 14.78 -3.11
C VAL A 63 2.09 16.29 -3.30
N GLU A 64 1.10 16.90 -2.65
CA GLU A 64 0.63 18.26 -2.92
C GLU A 64 1.74 19.30 -2.73
N LEU A 65 2.56 19.15 -1.67
CA LEU A 65 3.70 20.03 -1.40
C LEU A 65 4.75 19.94 -2.50
N ALA A 66 5.11 18.72 -2.90
CA ALA A 66 6.11 18.48 -3.93
C ALA A 66 5.62 19.01 -5.29
N GLN A 67 4.36 18.75 -5.61
CA GLN A 67 3.73 19.26 -6.83
C GLN A 67 3.72 20.79 -6.86
N ALA A 68 3.34 21.45 -5.76
CA ALA A 68 3.37 22.91 -5.65
C ALA A 68 4.79 23.50 -5.79
N ALA A 69 5.81 22.74 -5.38
CA ALA A 69 7.22 23.10 -5.54
C ALA A 69 7.79 22.80 -6.94
N GLY A 70 6.97 22.28 -7.87
CA GLY A 70 7.42 21.92 -9.23
C GLY A 70 8.25 20.63 -9.29
N ILE A 71 8.20 19.79 -8.25
CA ILE A 71 8.85 18.49 -8.24
C ILE A 71 8.05 17.49 -9.10
N THR A 72 8.76 16.67 -9.86
CA THR A 72 8.15 15.63 -10.71
C THR A 72 7.34 14.63 -9.88
N ILE A 73 6.06 14.46 -10.25
CA ILE A 73 5.14 13.50 -9.63
C ILE A 73 4.83 12.37 -10.63
N ALA A 74 4.79 11.15 -10.14
CA ALA A 74 4.31 9.94 -10.81
C ALA A 74 3.16 9.34 -9.97
N ASN A 75 3.12 8.03 -9.77
CA ASN A 75 2.31 7.42 -8.71
C ASN A 75 3.02 7.63 -7.34
N GLY A 76 3.22 8.89 -6.93
CA GLY A 76 4.07 9.32 -5.81
C GLY A 76 5.11 10.39 -6.22
N ILE A 77 5.85 10.96 -5.27
CA ILE A 77 6.98 11.86 -5.53
C ILE A 77 8.09 11.08 -6.22
N SER A 78 8.43 11.45 -7.47
CA SER A 78 9.43 10.72 -8.24
C SER A 78 10.83 10.96 -7.69
N VAL A 79 11.59 9.89 -7.48
CA VAL A 79 12.97 9.94 -7.00
C VAL A 79 13.93 9.08 -7.80
N ASP A 80 15.19 9.51 -7.83
CA ASP A 80 16.30 8.76 -8.39
C ASP A 80 16.76 7.61 -7.46
N GLN A 81 17.81 6.88 -7.88
CA GLN A 81 18.35 5.76 -7.11
C GLN A 81 18.97 6.17 -5.76
N GLN A 82 19.21 7.45 -5.52
CA GLN A 82 19.76 8.03 -4.27
C GLN A 82 18.68 8.71 -3.43
N MET A 83 17.39 8.52 -3.78
CA MET A 83 16.20 9.13 -3.16
C MET A 83 16.07 10.65 -3.39
N ARG A 84 16.81 11.22 -4.34
CA ARG A 84 16.67 12.63 -4.72
C ARG A 84 15.50 12.83 -5.64
N THR A 85 14.76 13.91 -5.45
CA THR A 85 13.70 14.32 -6.36
C THR A 85 14.29 15.01 -7.61
N SER A 86 13.44 15.56 -8.48
CA SER A 86 13.89 16.41 -9.59
C SER A 86 14.57 17.72 -9.14
N VAL A 87 14.44 18.08 -7.86
CA VAL A 87 15.21 19.16 -7.22
C VAL A 87 16.31 18.51 -6.38
N PRO A 88 17.60 18.65 -6.73
CA PRO A 88 18.70 17.87 -6.13
C PRO A 88 18.83 17.96 -4.60
N GLU A 89 18.42 19.08 -4.02
CA GLU A 89 18.50 19.37 -2.59
C GLU A 89 17.31 18.77 -1.80
N ILE A 90 16.28 18.26 -2.49
CA ILE A 90 15.07 17.72 -1.90
C ILE A 90 15.03 16.22 -2.15
N LEU A 91 14.89 15.45 -1.07
CA LEU A 91 14.72 14.01 -1.10
C LEU A 91 13.28 13.65 -0.72
N ALA A 92 12.79 12.51 -1.20
CA ALA A 92 11.54 11.91 -0.75
C ALA A 92 11.74 10.43 -0.43
N ILE A 93 11.10 9.96 0.63
CA ILE A 93 11.21 8.58 1.13
C ILE A 93 9.85 8.08 1.66
N GLY A 94 9.75 6.78 1.88
CA GLY A 94 8.58 6.11 2.43
C GLY A 94 7.42 6.01 1.45
N ASP A 95 6.21 5.98 1.99
CA ASP A 95 4.98 5.65 1.26
C ASP A 95 4.64 6.63 0.13
N ALA A 96 5.18 7.85 0.18
CA ALA A 96 4.98 8.87 -0.84
C ALA A 96 6.00 8.78 -1.99
N ALA A 97 7.10 8.04 -1.84
CA ALA A 97 8.18 8.00 -2.82
C ALA A 97 7.92 6.96 -3.93
N SER A 98 8.00 7.40 -5.18
CA SER A 98 7.95 6.56 -6.38
C SER A 98 9.35 6.44 -6.96
N TYR A 99 9.88 5.23 -7.05
CA TYR A 99 11.25 4.96 -7.49
C TYR A 99 11.32 3.86 -8.55
N ARG A 100 12.37 3.89 -9.37
CA ARG A 100 12.65 2.86 -10.39
C ARG A 100 13.15 1.59 -9.70
N HIS A 101 12.40 0.50 -9.74
CA HIS A 101 12.78 -0.74 -9.06
C HIS A 101 13.97 -1.41 -9.76
N TRP A 102 15.05 -1.64 -9.01
CA TRP A 102 16.34 -2.08 -9.55
C TRP A 102 16.31 -3.41 -10.30
N LEU A 103 15.44 -4.35 -9.91
CA LEU A 103 15.35 -5.68 -10.52
C LEU A 103 14.36 -5.73 -11.69
N THR A 104 13.20 -5.09 -11.55
CA THR A 104 12.10 -5.19 -12.53
C THR A 104 12.17 -4.08 -13.57
N GLY A 105 13.02 -3.08 -13.37
CA GLY A 105 12.96 -1.83 -14.11
C GLY A 105 11.79 -0.98 -13.63
N GLY A 106 10.54 -1.47 -13.66
CA GLY A 106 9.31 -0.70 -13.41
C GLY A 106 9.33 0.31 -12.25
N ASP A 107 8.61 1.41 -12.41
CA ASP A 107 8.41 2.40 -11.34
C ASP A 107 7.46 1.82 -10.30
N VAL A 108 7.83 1.90 -9.02
CA VAL A 108 7.06 1.35 -7.91
C VAL A 108 6.96 2.36 -6.77
N ARG A 109 5.88 2.22 -6.00
CA ARG A 109 5.67 2.89 -4.72
C ARG A 109 5.25 1.82 -3.71
N LEU A 110 5.94 1.76 -2.57
CA LEU A 110 5.76 0.69 -1.59
C LEU A 110 5.34 1.26 -0.23
N GLU A 111 4.30 0.67 0.33
CA GLU A 111 3.68 1.05 1.60
C GLU A 111 4.07 0.02 2.67
N SER A 112 5.34 0.02 3.08
CA SER A 112 5.84 -0.92 4.09
C SER A 112 6.86 -0.28 5.04
N VAL A 113 6.84 -0.73 6.29
CA VAL A 113 7.78 -0.27 7.33
C VAL A 113 9.23 -0.48 6.90
N GLN A 114 9.54 -1.63 6.31
CA GLN A 114 10.89 -1.90 5.84
C GLN A 114 11.28 -0.97 4.68
N ASN A 115 10.41 -0.76 3.69
CA ASN A 115 10.70 0.16 2.60
C ASN A 115 11.03 1.57 3.13
N ALA A 116 10.19 2.10 4.02
CA ALA A 116 10.42 3.39 4.64
C ALA A 116 11.75 3.43 5.42
N THR A 117 12.07 2.38 6.18
CA THR A 117 13.31 2.29 6.96
C THR A 117 14.55 2.25 6.06
N ASP A 118 14.52 1.45 5.01
CA ASP A 118 15.67 1.28 4.11
C ASP A 118 15.89 2.52 3.25
N GLN A 119 14.82 3.15 2.77
CA GLN A 119 14.91 4.43 2.07
C GLN A 119 15.45 5.52 3.00
N ALA A 120 15.01 5.57 4.26
CA ALA A 120 15.54 6.52 5.25
C ALA A 120 17.05 6.33 5.49
N ARG A 121 17.51 5.08 5.63
CA ARG A 121 18.93 4.75 5.77
C ARG A 121 19.73 5.23 4.57
N LEU A 122 19.22 5.01 3.36
CA LEU A 122 19.88 5.48 2.14
C LEU A 122 19.89 7.01 2.04
N ALA A 123 18.76 7.67 2.27
CA ALA A 123 18.66 9.12 2.24
C ALA A 123 19.64 9.78 3.22
N ALA A 124 19.80 9.22 4.43
CA ALA A 124 20.81 9.68 5.38
C ALA A 124 22.24 9.56 4.82
N ARG A 125 22.56 8.46 4.12
CA ARG A 125 23.86 8.27 3.45
C ARG A 125 24.07 9.26 2.30
N THR A 126 23.03 9.52 1.50
CA THR A 126 23.03 10.52 0.43
C THR A 126 23.32 11.92 0.99
N ILE A 127 22.68 12.29 2.12
CA ILE A 127 22.88 13.59 2.79
C ILE A 127 24.34 13.77 3.23
N VAL A 128 24.98 12.72 3.74
CA VAL A 128 26.40 12.77 4.15
C VAL A 128 27.39 12.47 3.02
N GLY A 129 26.94 12.51 1.75
CA GLY A 129 27.79 12.52 0.57
C GLY A 129 28.16 11.16 -0.02
N HIS A 130 27.50 10.07 0.38
CA HIS A 130 27.70 8.78 -0.28
C HIS A 130 26.87 8.67 -1.57
N ALA A 131 27.32 7.80 -2.48
CA ALA A 131 26.72 7.58 -3.80
C ALA A 131 26.10 6.17 -3.96
N ASP A 132 25.61 5.57 -2.87
CA ASP A 132 24.93 4.26 -2.93
C ASP A 132 23.61 4.35 -3.71
N ALA A 133 23.20 3.24 -4.32
CA ALA A 133 21.93 3.12 -5.02
C ALA A 133 20.93 2.26 -4.22
N PHE A 134 19.65 2.62 -4.25
CA PHE A 134 18.59 1.86 -3.61
C PHE A 134 18.38 0.50 -4.28
N ALA A 135 18.78 -0.57 -3.59
CA ALA A 135 18.72 -1.93 -4.09
C ALA A 135 18.12 -2.91 -3.05
N ALA A 136 17.35 -2.41 -2.08
CA ALA A 136 16.70 -3.27 -1.08
C ALA A 136 15.70 -4.22 -1.74
N VAL A 137 15.65 -5.47 -1.27
CA VAL A 137 14.61 -6.43 -1.66
C VAL A 137 13.35 -6.10 -0.85
N PRO A 138 12.22 -5.76 -1.48
CA PRO A 138 10.99 -5.48 -0.76
C PRO A 138 10.54 -6.68 0.05
N TRP A 139 10.11 -6.47 1.28
CA TRP A 139 9.38 -7.50 2.01
C TRP A 139 8.38 -6.86 2.97
N PHE A 140 7.35 -7.63 3.32
CA PHE A 140 6.29 -7.19 4.22
C PHE A 140 5.73 -8.36 5.01
N TRP A 141 4.98 -8.04 6.05
CA TRP A 141 4.26 -9.03 6.84
C TRP A 141 2.86 -8.54 7.17
N SER A 142 2.01 -9.48 7.55
CA SER A 142 0.70 -9.19 8.09
C SER A 142 0.41 -10.19 9.20
N ASP A 143 -0.09 -9.68 10.32
CA ASP A 143 -0.63 -10.49 11.39
C ASP A 143 -2.16 -10.48 11.24
N ILE A 144 -2.75 -11.65 10.95
CA ILE A 144 -4.18 -11.79 10.63
C ILE A 144 -4.75 -12.87 11.55
N GLY A 145 -5.49 -12.46 12.59
CA GLY A 145 -5.96 -13.37 13.61
C GLY A 145 -4.79 -14.08 14.30
N ASP A 146 -4.74 -15.40 14.21
CA ASP A 146 -3.65 -16.24 14.75
C ASP A 146 -2.53 -16.53 13.72
N MET A 147 -2.63 -15.97 12.51
CA MET A 147 -1.69 -16.21 11.42
C MET A 147 -0.65 -15.11 11.30
N LYS A 148 0.59 -15.51 10.97
CA LYS A 148 1.65 -14.61 10.53
C LYS A 148 1.99 -14.89 9.07
N LEU A 149 1.73 -13.91 8.20
CA LEU A 149 2.03 -13.97 6.78
C LEU A 149 3.26 -13.11 6.48
N GLN A 150 4.23 -13.65 5.75
CA GLN A 150 5.43 -12.93 5.33
C GLN A 150 5.63 -13.11 3.83
N MET A 151 5.96 -12.02 3.15
CA MET A 151 6.20 -12.00 1.71
C MET A 151 7.51 -11.28 1.41
N VAL A 152 8.30 -11.84 0.49
CA VAL A 152 9.61 -11.31 0.09
C VAL A 152 9.65 -11.22 -1.43
N GLY A 153 10.13 -10.08 -1.93
CA GLY A 153 10.15 -9.74 -3.34
C GLY A 153 8.82 -9.20 -3.86
N LEU A 154 8.87 -8.68 -5.08
CA LEU A 154 7.68 -8.33 -5.85
C LEU A 154 7.41 -9.46 -6.84
N ILE A 155 6.22 -10.04 -6.79
CA ILE A 155 5.78 -11.01 -7.79
C ILE A 155 5.35 -10.22 -9.02
N SER A 156 6.27 -9.96 -9.94
CA SER A 156 5.92 -9.48 -11.28
C SER A 156 5.48 -10.67 -12.14
N GLY A 157 4.23 -10.68 -12.60
CA GLY A 157 3.77 -11.60 -13.66
C GLY A 157 2.70 -12.63 -13.30
N SER A 158 1.96 -12.51 -12.20
CA SER A 158 0.85 -13.42 -11.86
C SER A 158 -0.55 -12.92 -12.21
N ASP A 159 -0.67 -11.93 -13.10
CA ASP A 159 -1.96 -11.48 -13.63
C ASP A 159 -1.91 -11.50 -15.17
N SER A 160 -2.44 -12.60 -15.72
CA SER A 160 -3.03 -12.69 -17.06
C SER A 160 -4.38 -13.38 -16.89
#